data_AF-A0A928NE65-F1
#
_entry.id   AF-A0A928NE65-F1
#
_cell.length_a   1.000
_cell.length_b   1.000
_cell.length_c   1.000
_cell.angle_alpha   90.00
_cell.angle_beta   90.00
_cell.angle_gamma   90.00
#
_symmetry.space_group_name_H-M   'P 1'
#
loop_
_entity.id
_entity.type
_entity.pdbx_description
1 polymer ?
#
loop_
_entity_poly.entity_id
_entity_poly.type
_entity_poly.pdbx_seq_one_letter_code
_entity_poly.pdbx_strand_id
1 'polypeptide(L)' 'MMQELNYTRCGDYYIPDIRLPEENRPIGRWGRMHRDYIKEHNPIRFNDLC' A
#
# COMPACT_ATOMS: atom_id res chain seq x y z
N MET A 1 -8.00 -21.43 -0.66
CA MET A 1 -8.63 -21.32 0.68
C MET A 1 -9.21 -19.92 0.76
N MET A 2 -10.52 -19.76 1.00
CA MET A 2 -11.10 -18.43 1.23
C MET A 2 -10.63 -17.95 2.60
N GLN A 3 -10.03 -16.76 2.66
CA GLN A 3 -9.72 -16.08 3.91
C GLN A 3 -11.04 -15.82 4.65
N GLU A 4 -11.15 -16.27 5.89
CA GLU A 4 -12.30 -15.97 6.74
C GLU A 4 -12.28 -14.47 7.08
N LEU A 5 -13.31 -13.73 6.68
CA LEU A 5 -13.37 -12.28 6.88
C LEU A 5 -13.81 -12.02 8.33
N ASN A 6 -12.91 -11.44 9.13
CA ASN A 6 -13.26 -10.94 10.46
C ASN A 6 -14.04 -9.62 10.35
N TYR A 7 -14.88 -9.32 11.33
CA TYR A 7 -15.67 -8.09 11.35
C TYR A 7 -15.55 -7.41 12.71
N THR A 8 -15.30 -6.10 12.69
CA THR A 8 -15.30 -5.23 13.86
C THR A 8 -16.62 -4.46 13.93
N ARG A 9 -17.27 -4.44 15.12
CA ARG A 9 -18.51 -3.68 15.32
C ARG A 9 -18.20 -2.19 15.52
N CYS A 10 -18.77 -1.34 14.67
CA CYS A 10 -18.70 0.12 14.77
C CYS A 10 -20.13 0.70 14.77
N GLY A 11 -20.61 1.07 15.96
CA GLY A 11 -22.00 1.48 16.15
C GLY A 11 -22.96 0.32 15.84
N ASP A 12 -23.90 0.57 14.93
CA ASP A 12 -24.91 -0.40 14.49
C ASP A 12 -24.44 -1.27 13.30
N TYR A 13 -23.20 -1.07 12.83
CA TYR A 13 -22.66 -1.75 11.66
C TYR A 13 -21.49 -2.67 12.00
N TYR A 14 -21.33 -3.73 11.23
CA TYR A 14 -20.15 -4.59 11.22
C TYR A 14 -19.28 -4.23 10.01
N ILE A 15 -18.06 -3.77 10.27
CA ILE A 15 -17.08 -3.41 9.25
C ILE A 15 -16.09 -4.58 9.10
N PRO A 16 -15.87 -5.10 7.88
CA PRO A 16 -14.92 -6.16 7.68
C PRO A 16 -13.48 -5.69 7.91
N ASP A 17 -12.69 -6.52 8.58
CA ASP A 17 -11.26 -6.31 8.82
C ASP A 17 -10.47 -6.65 7.55
N ILE A 18 -10.66 -5.85 6.51
CA ILE A 18 -9.93 -5.99 5.25
C ILE A 18 -8.48 -5.56 5.49
N ARG A 19 -7.60 -6.56 5.63
CA ARG A 19 -6.16 -6.35 5.70
C ARG A 19 -5.54 -6.75 4.37
N LEU A 20 -4.74 -5.85 3.81
CA LEU A 20 -3.84 -6.24 2.73
C LEU A 20 -2.83 -7.25 3.30
N PRO A 21 -2.50 -8.31 2.55
CA PRO A 21 -1.38 -9.16 2.94
C PRO A 21 -0.11 -8.33 3.00
N GLU A 22 0.84 -8.77 3.83
CA GLU A 22 2.14 -8.12 3.90
C GLU A 22 2.80 -8.10 2.51
N GLU A 23 3.06 -6.90 2.01
CA GLU A 23 3.43 -6.69 0.62
C GLU A 23 4.96 -6.77 0.46
N ASN A 24 5.49 -7.98 0.45
CA ASN A 24 6.93 -8.26 0.30
C ASN A 24 7.40 -8.30 -1.17
N ARG A 25 6.53 -7.93 -2.13
CA ARG A 25 6.87 -7.99 -3.55
C ARG A 25 7.83 -6.85 -3.93
N PRO A 26 8.81 -7.08 -4.81
CA PRO A 26 9.65 -6.00 -5.31
C PRO A 26 8.83 -4.96 -6.08
N ILE A 27 9.28 -3.70 -6.06
CA ILE A 27 8.66 -2.61 -6.82
C ILE A 27 8.57 -3.03 -8.30
N GLY A 28 7.35 -3.06 -8.85
CA GLY A 28 7.10 -3.40 -10.25
C GLY A 28 7.66 -2.36 -11.23
N ARG A 29 7.60 -2.67 -12.54
CA ARG A 29 8.11 -1.78 -13.61
C ARG A 29 7.64 -0.33 -13.46
N TRP A 30 6.34 -0.14 -13.28
CA TRP A 30 5.73 1.19 -13.15
C TRP A 30 6.17 1.92 -11.89
N GLY A 31 6.31 1.20 -10.77
CA GLY A 31 6.81 1.80 -9.53
C GLY A 31 8.25 2.26 -9.64
N ARG A 32 9.11 1.51 -10.35
CA ARG A 32 10.50 1.92 -10.62
C ARG A 32 10.53 3.16 -11.52
N MET A 33 9.75 3.17 -12.60
CA MET A 33 9.65 4.33 -13.49
C MET A 33 9.16 5.58 -12.75
N HIS A 34 8.15 5.45 -11.88
CA HIS A 34 7.66 6.58 -11.10
C HIS A 34 8.70 7.06 -10.08
N ARG A 35 9.38 6.14 -9.40
CA ARG A 35 10.48 6.49 -8.50
C ARG A 35 11.59 7.24 -9.23
N ASP A 36 12.01 6.77 -10.41
CA ASP A 36 13.05 7.43 -11.20
C ASP A 36 12.60 8.82 -11.68
N TYR A 37 11.32 8.97 -12.04
CA TYR A 37 10.72 10.28 -12.34
C TYR A 37 10.77 11.24 -11.14
N ILE A 38 10.37 10.78 -9.94
CA ILE A 38 10.44 11.60 -8.71
C ILE A 38 11.87 11.99 -8.42
N LYS A 39 12.83 11.06 -8.57
CA LYS A 39 14.26 11.34 -8.35
C LYS A 39 14.77 12.48 -9.23
N GLU A 40 14.35 12.52 -10.49
CA GLU A 40 14.78 13.55 -11.45
C GLU A 40 14.04 14.88 -11.27
N HIS A 41 12.72 14.85 -11.01
CA HIS A 41 11.87 16.04 -11.06
C HIS A 41 11.54 16.62 -9.69
N ASN A 42 11.70 15.84 -8.61
CA ASN A 42 11.39 16.25 -7.24
C ASN A 42 12.32 15.58 -6.21
N PRO A 43 13.61 15.98 -6.16
CA PRO A 43 14.61 15.34 -5.33
C PRO A 43 14.34 15.46 -3.82
N ILE A 44 13.64 16.51 -3.36
CA ILE A 44 13.23 16.64 -1.96
C ILE A 44 12.24 15.54 -1.60
N ARG A 45 11.17 15.39 -2.41
CA ARG A 45 10.19 14.33 -2.22
C ARG A 45 10.80 12.93 -2.38
N PHE A 46 11.82 12.77 -3.23
CA PHE A 46 12.54 11.51 -3.34
C PHE A 46 13.24 11.14 -2.02
N ASN A 47 13.91 12.11 -1.38
CA ASN A 47 14.59 11.91 -0.10
C ASN A 47 13.61 11.60 1.05
N ASP A 48 12.41 12.18 1.05
CA ASP A 48 11.40 11.89 2.08
C ASP A 48 10.81 10.47 1.95
N LEU A 49 10.91 9.87 0.76
CA LEU A 49 10.34 8.55 0.44
C LEU A 49 11.35 7.39 0.56
N CYS A 50 12.64 7.68 0.71
CA CYS A 50 13.73 6.69 0.78
C CYS A 50 14.28 6.58 2.20
#